data_AF-A0A0Q7HSV5-F1
#
_entry.id   AF-A0A0Q7HSV5-F1
#
_cell.length_a   1.000
_cell.length_b   1.000
_cell.length_c   1.000
_cell.angle_alpha   90.00
_cell.angle_beta   90.00
_cell.angle_gamma   90.00
#
_symmetry.space_group_name_H-M   'P 1'
#
loop_
_entity.id
_entity.type
_entity.pdbx_description
1 polymer ?
#
loop_
_entity_poly.entity_id
_entity_poly.type
_entity_poly.pdbx_seq_one_letter_code
_entity_poly.pdbx_strand_id
1 'polypeptide(L)'
;MAHKFSDFDLPEGWTCQVDLKKAPEGTCAGKAELRQGRVQRCVFVLAQQPSREAALERVRFRARFFVDEWMTRPGGRDPQA
;
A
#
# COMPACT_ATOMS: atom_id res chain seq x y z
N MET A 1 -3.57 -10.61 14.70
CA MET A 1 -3.98 -10.49 13.29
C MET A 1 -2.71 -10.29 12.47
N ALA A 2 -2.49 -11.06 11.41
CA ALA A 2 -1.20 -11.12 10.71
C ALA A 2 -1.02 -9.89 9.80
N HIS A 3 -0.29 -8.89 10.28
CA HIS A 3 0.20 -7.79 9.43
C HIS A 3 1.31 -8.34 8.54
N LYS A 4 0.98 -8.71 7.30
CA LYS A 4 1.97 -9.21 6.34
C LYS A 4 2.50 -8.00 5.58
N PHE A 5 3.76 -7.62 5.86
CA PHE A 5 4.49 -6.72 4.98
C PHE A 5 4.65 -7.43 3.64
N SER A 6 4.03 -6.87 2.61
CA SER A 6 4.21 -7.36 1.24
C SER A 6 5.28 -6.49 0.62
N ASP A 7 6.41 -7.12 0.32
CA ASP A 7 7.48 -6.47 -0.43
C ASP A 7 6.95 -6.22 -1.85
N PHE A 8 6.55 -4.98 -2.12
CA PHE A 8 6.04 -4.56 -3.43
C PHE A 8 7.14 -3.96 -4.30
N ASP A 9 8.41 -4.23 -3.97
CA ASP A 9 9.59 -3.59 -4.55
C ASP A 9 9.47 -2.06 -4.47
N LEU A 10 9.15 -1.56 -3.28
CA LEU A 10 9.10 -0.12 -3.05
C LEU A 10 10.53 0.42 -2.84
N PRO A 11 10.81 1.66 -3.27
CA PRO A 11 12.09 2.31 -3.02
C PRO A 11 12.48 2.32 -1.53
N GLU A 12 13.78 2.48 -1.27
CA GLU A 12 14.29 2.51 0.10
C GLU A 12 13.56 3.55 0.97
N GLY A 13 13.30 3.17 2.22
CA GLY A 13 12.54 3.98 3.17
C GLY A 13 11.03 3.89 3.00
N TRP A 14 10.50 3.25 1.94
CA TRP A 14 9.06 3.02 1.79
C TRP A 14 8.66 1.64 2.28
N THR A 15 7.56 1.59 3.01
CA THR A 15 6.94 0.35 3.48
C THR A 15 5.46 0.37 3.18
N CYS A 16 4.92 -0.80 2.86
CA CYS A 16 3.49 -0.99 2.63
C CYS A 16 2.97 -2.10 3.54
N GLN A 17 2.04 -1.74 4.41
CA GLN A 17 1.36 -2.66 5.29
C GLN A 17 -0.03 -2.95 4.74
N VAL A 18 -0.30 -4.22 4.43
CA VAL A 18 -1.60 -4.62 3.89
C VAL A 18 -2.39 -5.36 4.94
N ASP A 19 -3.60 -4.87 5.20
CA ASP A 19 -4.61 -5.55 6.01
C ASP A 19 -5.76 -5.96 5.10
N LEU A 20 -5.82 -7.25 4.78
CA LEU A 20 -6.91 -7.84 4.00
C LEU A 20 -7.75 -8.73 4.91
N LYS A 21 -9.06 -8.52 4.86
CA LYS A 21 -10.07 -9.37 5.46
C LYS A 21 -10.74 -10.18 4.36
N LYS A 22 -10.75 -11.50 4.53
CA LYS A 22 -11.49 -12.41 3.66
C LYS A 22 -12.94 -12.47 4.14
N ALA A 23 -13.87 -12.25 3.23
CA ALA A 23 -15.30 -12.39 3.48
C ALA A 23 -15.72 -13.87 3.39
N PRO A 24 -16.88 -14.24 3.99
CA PRO A 24 -17.42 -15.60 3.92
C PRO A 24 -17.67 -16.07 2.48
N GLU A 25 -18.08 -15.17 1.58
CA GLU A 25 -18.26 -15.44 0.16
C GLU A 25 -16.96 -15.66 -0.63
N GLY A 26 -15.79 -15.61 0.03
CA GLY A 26 -14.49 -15.83 -0.60
C GLY A 26 -13.83 -14.56 -1.16
N THR A 27 -14.55 -13.44 -1.22
CA THR A 27 -14.01 -12.13 -1.61
C THR A 27 -13.04 -11.59 -0.54
N CYS A 28 -12.19 -10.64 -0.92
CA CYS A 28 -11.24 -10.00 -0.02
C CYS A 28 -11.39 -8.48 -0.09
N ALA A 29 -11.53 -7.82 1.05
CA ALA A 29 -11.57 -6.36 1.15
C ALA A 29 -10.61 -5.91 2.25
N GLY A 30 -10.19 -4.64 2.23
CA GLY A 30 -9.27 -4.20 3.26
C GLY A 30 -8.66 -2.84 3.00
N LYS A 31 -7.46 -2.63 3.54
CA LYS A 31 -6.69 -1.42 3.32
C LYS A 31 -5.20 -1.72 3.21
N ALA A 32 -4.50 -0.87 2.47
CA ALA A 32 -3.06 -0.86 2.41
C ALA A 32 -2.54 0.51 2.85
N GLU A 33 -1.64 0.51 3.81
CA GLU A 33 -1.04 1.73 4.35
C GLU A 33 0.39 1.87 3.82
N LEU A 34 0.67 2.98 3.15
CA LEU A 34 2.00 3.36 2.71
C LEU A 34 2.61 4.34 3.69
N ARG A 35 3.82 3.98 4.12
CA ARG A 35 4.62 4.78 5.03
C ARG A 35 5.99 5.03 4.41
N GLN A 36 6.52 6.21 4.67
CA GLN A 36 7.90 6.56 4.41
C GLN A 36 8.60 6.68 5.77
N GLY A 37 9.44 5.71 6.11
CA GLY A 37 9.98 5.53 7.45
C GLY A 37 8.88 5.41 8.49
N ARG A 38 8.79 6.40 9.39
CA ARG A 38 7.76 6.45 10.45
C ARG A 38 6.53 7.27 10.06
N VAL A 39 6.51 7.93 8.90
CA VAL A 39 5.42 8.83 8.50
C VAL A 39 4.44 8.09 7.60
N GLN A 40 3.15 8.09 7.97
CA GLN A 40 2.09 7.61 7.10
C GLN A 40 1.86 8.63 5.99
N ARG A 41 2.06 8.22 4.73
CA ARG A 41 1.91 9.09 3.55
C ARG A 41 0.59 8.86 2.83
N CYS A 42 0.11 7.61 2.78
CA CYS A 42 -1.12 7.27 2.09
C CYS A 42 -1.78 6.04 2.69
N VAL A 43 -3.11 5.97 2.60
CA VAL A 43 -3.89 4.77 2.90
C VAL A 43 -4.81 4.49 1.72
N PHE A 44 -4.66 3.32 1.11
CA PHE A 44 -5.53 2.81 0.08
C PHE A 44 -6.62 1.96 0.71
N VAL A 45 -7.88 2.30 0.47
CA VAL A 45 -9.00 1.42 0.81
C VAL A 45 -9.28 0.53 -0.40
N LEU A 46 -9.22 -0.78 -0.18
CA LEU A 46 -9.54 -1.79 -1.17
C LEU A 46 -11.00 -2.21 -0.99
N ALA A 47 -11.82 -1.82 -1.96
CA ALA A 47 -13.14 -2.40 -2.16
C ALA A 47 -13.04 -3.91 -2.41
N GLN A 48 -14.15 -4.61 -2.26
CA GLN A 48 -14.23 -6.07 -2.41
C GLN A 48 -13.56 -6.54 -3.71
N GLN A 49 -12.61 -7.45 -3.57
CA GLN A 49 -11.88 -8.10 -4.64
C GLN A 49 -12.28 -9.57 -4.72
N PRO A 50 -12.26 -10.16 -5.93
CA PRO A 50 -12.65 -11.55 -6.12
C PRO A 50 -11.70 -12.54 -5.44
N SER A 51 -10.44 -12.16 -5.22
CA SER A 51 -9.45 -12.98 -4.53
C SER A 51 -8.43 -12.13 -3.77
N ARG A 52 -7.66 -12.79 -2.90
CA ARG A 52 -6.57 -12.16 -2.16
C ARG A 52 -5.45 -11.71 -3.09
N GLU A 53 -5.16 -12.50 -4.11
CA GLU A 53 -4.15 -12.23 -5.14
C GLU A 53 -4.53 -10.96 -5.93
N ALA A 54 -5.79 -10.85 -6.36
CA ALA A 54 -6.29 -9.67 -7.06
C ALA A 54 -6.20 -8.40 -6.19
N ALA A 55 -6.46 -8.53 -4.89
CA ALA A 55 -6.27 -7.43 -3.94
C ALA A 55 -4.80 -7.03 -3.84
N LEU A 56 -3.88 -7.99 -3.69
CA LEU A 56 -2.45 -7.71 -3.58
C LEU A 56 -1.88 -7.09 -4.86
N GLU A 57 -2.29 -7.53 -6.03
CA GLU A 57 -1.85 -6.96 -7.31
C GLU A 57 -2.29 -5.49 -7.46
N ARG A 58 -3.54 -5.19 -7.08
CA ARG A 58 -4.04 -3.81 -7.03
C ARG A 58 -3.27 -2.95 -6.04
N VAL A 59 -2.97 -3.48 -4.84
CA VAL A 59 -2.11 -2.77 -3.88
C VAL A 59 -0.74 -2.50 -4.49
N ARG A 60 -0.09 -3.51 -5.08
CA ARG A 60 1.24 -3.37 -5.68
C ARG A 60 1.26 -2.25 -6.72
N PHE A 61 0.30 -2.27 -7.64
CA PHE A 61 0.20 -1.27 -8.69
C PHE A 61 -0.02 0.13 -8.11
N ARG A 62 -0.97 0.29 -7.18
CA ARG A 62 -1.31 1.59 -6.58
C ARG A 62 -0.20 2.13 -5.68
N ALA A 63 0.47 1.26 -4.93
CA ALA A 63 1.58 1.62 -4.07
C ALA A 63 2.75 2.14 -4.89
N ARG A 64 3.17 1.41 -5.94
CA ARG A 64 4.23 1.86 -6.84
C ARG A 64 3.87 3.17 -7.53
N PHE A 65 2.67 3.27 -8.09
CA PHE A 65 2.21 4.48 -8.78
C PHE A 65 2.23 5.69 -7.84
N PHE A 66 1.76 5.53 -6.59
CA PHE A 66 1.80 6.62 -5.61
C PHE A 66 3.22 7.02 -5.23
N VAL A 67 4.13 6.05 -5.00
CA VAL A 67 5.51 6.37 -4.66
C VAL A 67 6.21 7.07 -5.81
N ASP A 68 6.03 6.59 -7.04
CA ASP A 68 6.59 7.22 -8.23
C ASP A 68 6.11 8.67 -8.37
N GLU A 69 4.79 8.88 -8.33
CA GLU A 69 4.17 10.21 -8.33
C GLU A 69 4.62 11.09 -7.15
N TRP A 70 4.85 10.50 -5.98
CA TRP A 70 5.31 11.23 -4.80
C TRP A 70 6.75 11.71 -4.96
N MET A 71 7.62 10.89 -5.56
CA MET A 71 9.03 11.19 -5.77
C MET A 71 9.24 12.17 -6.93
N THR A 72 8.35 12.17 -7.94
CA THR A 72 8.39 13.13 -9.05
C THR A 72 7.82 14.50 -8.69
N ARG A 73 7.04 14.61 -7.61
CA ARG A 73 6.49 15.89 -7.14
C ARG A 73 7.59 16.80 -6.59
N PRO A 74 7.69 18.06 -7.06
CA PRO A 74 8.72 19.01 -6.62
C PRO A 74 8.61 19.43 -5.14
N GLY A 75 7.57 19.02 -4.41
CA GLY A 75 7.41 19.22 -2.96
C GLY A 75 7.26 17.94 -2.13
N GLY A 76 7.45 16.74 -2.72
CA GLY A 76 7.31 15.45 -2.04
C GLY A 76 8.56 15.00 -1.26
N ARG A 77 9.69 15.67 -1.46
CA ARG A 77 10.84 15.59 -0.54
C ARG A 77 10.55 16.54 0.60
N ASP A 78 10.13 16.02 1.76
CA ASP A 78 10.07 16.79 2.99
C ASP A 78 11.39 17.57 3.15
N PRO A 79 11.38 18.92 3.12
CA PRO A 79 12.59 19.71 3.29
C PRO A 79 12.89 19.90 4.78
N GLN A 80 12.93 18.82 5.57
CA GLN A 80 13.33 18.92 6.96
C GLN A 80 13.91 17.63 7.53
N ALA A 81 15.22 17.47 7.38
CA ALA A 81 16.10 16.89 8.39
C ALA A 81 17.45 17.62 8.32
#